data_AF-A0A318B8Z7-F1
#
_entry.id   AF-A0A318B8Z7-F1
#
_cell.length_a   1.000
_cell.length_b   1.000
_cell.length_c   1.000
_cell.angle_alpha   90.00
_cell.angle_beta   90.00
_cell.angle_gamma   90.00
#
_symmetry.space_group_name_H-M   'P 1'
#
loop_
_entity.id
_entity.type
_entity.pdbx_description
1 polymer ?
#
loop_
_entity_poly.entity_id
_entity_poly.type
_entity_poly.pdbx_seq_one_letter_code
_entity_poly.pdbx_strand_id
1 'polypeptide(L)'
;MTLRSKLSLVAALTAGLALAACTTTKETTVFVPVVAPTPPSSLTPQPIMLFNQAKEGRKLFTLEAEFPYCDVETGKVIVVPRWYVTDFASVPWYGQGFIEPQGPTARAAIVHDWLYAVGEPGKRAEADAIFLRAMLKYGVKPFQANLAYQAVKTGGERGYALPGDWMFIDPRRQDVRQPPPFARPKTGAVRIMPRCQGFEALIQTGWRAYPLPRPVIAAPPPVTTTRTPIDDVRARLPWGGDKKK
;
A
#
# COMPACT_ATOMS: atom_id res chain seq x y z
N MET A 1 -24.15 -75.27 66.09
CA MET A 1 -23.62 -74.66 67.32
C MET A 1 -23.25 -73.21 67.00
N THR A 2 -24.20 -72.28 67.10
CA THR A 2 -24.45 -71.41 68.27
C THR A 2 -23.25 -70.52 68.62
N LEU A 3 -23.28 -69.25 68.19
CA LEU A 3 -23.33 -68.14 69.15
C LEU A 3 -23.82 -66.86 68.47
N ARG A 4 -24.97 -66.36 68.93
CA ARG A 4 -25.47 -65.00 68.71
C ARG A 4 -24.94 -64.08 69.81
N SER A 5 -24.95 -62.78 69.50
CA SER A 5 -25.20 -61.65 70.43
C SER A 5 -23.95 -61.12 71.15
N LYS A 6 -23.65 -59.80 71.23
CA LYS A 6 -24.50 -58.64 71.55
C LYS A 6 -23.83 -57.30 71.15
N LEU A 7 -24.68 -56.30 70.82
CA LEU A 7 -24.69 -54.86 71.22
C LEU A 7 -23.37 -54.04 71.15
N SER A 8 -23.29 -52.75 70.79
CA SER A 8 -24.26 -51.69 70.55
C SER A 8 -23.54 -50.42 70.05
N LEU A 9 -24.23 -49.67 69.19
CA LEU A 9 -24.36 -48.20 69.18
C LEU A 9 -23.10 -47.31 69.01
N VAL A 10 -22.89 -46.80 67.79
CA VAL A 10 -22.40 -45.43 67.58
C VAL A 10 -23.18 -44.83 66.40
N ALA A 11 -24.03 -43.85 66.71
CA ALA A 11 -24.64 -42.97 65.72
C ALA A 11 -23.58 -41.93 65.30
N ALA A 12 -23.35 -41.79 64.00
CA ALA A 12 -22.56 -40.68 63.46
C ALA A 12 -23.28 -40.10 62.23
N LEU A 13 -23.79 -38.88 62.40
CA LEU A 13 -24.25 -38.03 61.31
C LEU A 13 -23.09 -37.80 60.32
N THR A 14 -23.24 -38.26 59.10
CA THR A 14 -22.37 -37.84 57.99
C THR A 14 -23.00 -36.61 57.33
N ALA A 15 -22.57 -35.41 57.76
CA ALA A 15 -22.79 -34.18 57.03
C ALA A 15 -21.98 -34.23 55.71
N GLY A 16 -22.66 -34.06 54.58
CA GLY A 16 -22.05 -34.08 53.26
C GLY A 16 -21.07 -32.91 53.07
N LEU A 17 -19.81 -33.24 52.75
CA LEU A 17 -18.86 -32.27 52.21
C LEU A 17 -19.21 -32.00 50.74
N ALA A 18 -19.81 -30.85 50.45
CA ALA A 18 -19.86 -30.32 49.09
C ALA A 18 -18.45 -29.84 48.70
N LEU A 19 -17.77 -30.60 47.85
CA LEU A 19 -16.54 -30.17 47.20
C LEU A 19 -16.83 -28.96 46.31
N ALA A 20 -16.47 -27.76 46.79
CA ALA A 20 -16.46 -26.55 45.99
C ALA A 20 -15.39 -26.70 44.89
N ALA A 21 -15.81 -27.10 43.70
CA ALA A 21 -14.94 -27.11 42.53
C ALA A 21 -14.68 -25.65 42.12
N CYS A 22 -13.46 -25.17 42.35
CA CYS A 22 -13.00 -23.87 41.86
C CYS A 22 -12.94 -23.89 40.33
N THR A 23 -13.97 -23.35 39.66
CA THR A 23 -13.97 -23.19 38.21
C THR A 23 -13.15 -21.94 37.84
N THR A 24 -11.91 -22.14 37.44
CA THR A 24 -11.06 -21.08 36.88
C THR A 24 -11.39 -20.86 35.41
N THR A 25 -11.89 -19.69 35.05
CA THR A 25 -12.18 -19.32 33.65
C THR A 25 -10.97 -18.62 33.04
N LYS A 26 -10.40 -19.19 31.96
CA LYS A 26 -9.36 -18.53 31.16
C LYS A 26 -10.03 -17.74 30.02
N GLU A 27 -9.93 -16.41 30.05
CA GLU A 27 -10.30 -15.55 28.93
C GLU A 27 -9.04 -15.17 28.14
N THR A 28 -9.06 -15.36 26.82
CA THR A 28 -7.98 -14.94 25.93
C THR A 28 -8.51 -13.85 25.00
N THR A 29 -7.99 -12.64 25.14
CA THR A 29 -8.29 -11.54 24.21
C THR A 29 -7.35 -11.63 23.01
N VAL A 30 -7.90 -11.91 21.83
CA VAL A 30 -7.16 -11.91 20.56
C VAL A 30 -7.27 -10.52 19.96
N PHE A 31 -6.17 -9.79 19.90
CA PHE A 31 -6.12 -8.50 19.21
C PHE A 31 -6.10 -8.74 17.70
N VAL A 32 -7.24 -8.57 17.03
CA VAL A 32 -7.28 -8.59 15.56
C VAL A 32 -6.89 -7.19 15.09
N PRO A 33 -5.75 -7.01 14.40
CA PRO A 33 -5.40 -5.72 13.82
C PRO A 33 -6.46 -5.37 12.76
N VAL A 34 -7.24 -4.32 13.01
CA VAL A 34 -8.09 -3.75 11.97
C VAL A 34 -7.16 -3.10 10.95
N VAL A 35 -6.85 -3.82 9.87
CA VAL A 35 -6.12 -3.26 8.74
C VAL A 35 -7.02 -2.16 8.16
N ALA A 36 -6.59 -0.90 8.27
CA ALA A 36 -7.32 0.21 7.67
C ALA A 36 -7.57 -0.10 6.18
N PRO A 37 -8.78 0.15 5.65
CA PRO A 37 -9.04 -0.09 4.25
C PRO A 37 -8.06 0.75 3.44
N THR A 38 -7.18 0.06 2.72
CA THR A 38 -6.27 0.73 1.78
C THR A 38 -7.15 1.49 0.79
N PRO A 39 -6.99 2.81 0.63
CA PRO A 39 -7.79 3.54 -0.34
C PRO A 39 -7.59 2.89 -1.72
N PRO A 40 -8.66 2.74 -2.53
CA PRO A 40 -8.52 2.23 -3.88
C PRO A 40 -7.48 3.06 -4.63
N SER A 41 -6.76 2.43 -5.57
CA SER A 41 -5.82 3.15 -6.43
C SER A 41 -6.56 4.35 -7.03
N SER A 42 -6.21 5.56 -6.59
CA SER A 42 -6.80 6.77 -7.14
C SER A 42 -6.52 6.79 -8.64
N LEU A 43 -7.50 7.14 -9.46
CA LEU A 43 -7.28 7.35 -10.89
C LEU A 43 -6.26 8.47 -11.15
N THR A 44 -6.04 9.33 -10.16
CA THR A 44 -5.13 10.47 -10.24
C THR A 44 -4.35 10.61 -8.92
N PRO A 45 -3.35 9.75 -8.65
CA PRO A 45 -2.50 9.95 -7.50
C PRO A 45 -1.63 11.18 -7.72
N GLN A 46 -1.41 11.94 -6.65
CA GLN A 46 -0.65 13.18 -6.72
C GLN A 46 0.84 12.88 -6.51
N PRO A 47 1.73 13.39 -7.37
CA PRO A 47 3.16 13.30 -7.12
C PRO A 47 3.55 14.21 -5.95
N ILE A 48 4.38 13.69 -5.06
CA ILE A 48 4.96 14.40 -3.92
C ILE A 48 6.36 14.85 -4.32
N MET A 49 6.66 16.13 -4.12
CA MET A 49 7.98 16.68 -4.40
C MET A 49 9.00 16.22 -3.34
N LEU A 50 10.17 15.79 -3.80
CA LEU A 50 11.32 15.46 -2.96
C LEU A 50 12.18 16.72 -2.81
N PHE A 51 12.11 17.36 -1.63
CA PHE A 51 12.77 18.65 -1.39
C PHE A 51 14.30 18.53 -1.27
N ASN A 52 14.80 17.38 -0.81
CA ASN A 52 16.23 17.18 -0.51
C ASN A 52 16.98 16.43 -1.63
N GLN A 53 16.30 16.13 -2.73
CA GLN A 53 16.85 15.31 -3.82
C GLN A 53 16.62 16.01 -5.16
N ALA A 54 17.70 16.20 -5.92
CA ALA A 54 17.66 16.79 -7.25
C ALA A 54 18.53 15.98 -8.20
N LYS A 55 18.12 15.88 -9.45
CA LYS A 55 18.88 15.24 -10.53
C LYS A 55 19.17 16.28 -11.59
N GLU A 56 20.44 16.56 -11.84
CA GLU A 56 20.89 17.55 -12.84
C GLU A 56 20.23 18.94 -12.63
N GLY A 57 20.03 19.36 -11.38
CA GLY A 57 19.39 20.62 -11.02
C GLY A 57 17.86 20.63 -11.13
N ARG A 58 17.23 19.50 -11.51
CA ARG A 58 15.77 19.34 -11.56
C ARG A 58 15.22 18.79 -10.25
N LYS A 59 14.04 19.27 -9.89
CA LYS A 59 13.25 18.76 -8.75
C LYS A 59 12.78 17.35 -9.06
N LEU A 60 12.93 16.44 -8.09
CA LEU A 60 12.43 15.08 -8.20
C LEU A 60 11.06 14.95 -7.53
N PHE A 61 10.23 14.06 -8.07
CA PHE A 61 8.91 13.77 -7.52
C PHE A 61 8.74 12.26 -7.37
N THR A 62 8.03 11.85 -6.33
CA THR A 62 7.70 10.45 -6.05
C THR A 62 6.19 10.25 -5.95
N LEU A 63 5.70 9.07 -6.29
CA LEU A 63 4.27 8.74 -6.20
C LEU A 63 3.92 8.10 -4.86
N GLU A 64 2.86 8.57 -4.18
CA GLU A 64 2.36 7.91 -2.95
C GLU A 64 1.44 6.70 -3.24
N ALA A 65 0.88 6.62 -4.44
CA ALA A 65 0.06 5.50 -4.88
C ALA A 65 0.37 5.12 -6.33
N GLU A 66 -0.16 3.98 -6.77
CA GLU A 66 -0.03 3.55 -8.16
C GLU A 66 -0.79 4.51 -9.08
N PHE A 67 -0.18 4.86 -10.21
CA PHE A 67 -0.79 5.70 -11.24
C PHE A 67 -1.21 4.79 -12.41
N PRO A 68 -2.48 4.37 -12.49
CA PRO A 68 -2.96 3.54 -13.58
C PRO A 68 -3.34 4.43 -14.77
N TYR A 69 -2.86 4.06 -15.95
CA TYR A 69 -3.19 4.68 -17.22
C TYR A 69 -3.51 3.60 -18.24
N CYS A 70 -4.54 3.84 -19.05
CA CYS A 70 -4.84 3.00 -20.19
C CYS A 70 -4.81 3.83 -21.47
N ASP A 71 -4.03 3.34 -22.44
CA ASP A 71 -3.93 3.89 -23.77
C ASP A 71 -5.02 3.32 -24.68
N VAL A 72 -5.87 4.19 -25.22
CA VAL A 72 -7.07 3.76 -25.98
C VAL A 72 -6.68 3.12 -27.32
N GLU A 73 -5.59 3.58 -27.94
CA GLU A 73 -5.16 3.13 -29.27
C GLU A 73 -4.51 1.74 -29.20
N THR A 74 -3.54 1.54 -28.30
CA THR A 74 -2.86 0.24 -28.15
C THR A 74 -3.61 -0.74 -27.24
N GLY A 75 -4.53 -0.24 -26.41
CA GLY A 75 -5.16 -0.99 -25.33
C GLY A 75 -4.21 -1.32 -24.17
N LYS A 76 -2.98 -0.80 -24.15
CA LYS A 76 -2.01 -1.08 -23.09
C LYS A 76 -2.44 -0.40 -21.80
N VAL A 77 -2.56 -1.21 -20.75
CA VAL A 77 -2.71 -0.76 -19.36
C VAL A 77 -1.32 -0.63 -18.76
N ILE A 78 -0.93 0.60 -18.50
CA ILE A 78 0.35 0.98 -17.92
C ILE A 78 0.07 1.41 -16.49
N VAL A 79 0.71 0.78 -15.53
CA VAL A 79 0.60 1.18 -14.13
C VAL A 79 1.97 1.58 -13.65
N VAL A 80 2.10 2.85 -13.26
CA VAL A 80 3.31 3.34 -12.63
C VAL A 80 3.24 2.98 -11.15
N PRO A 81 4.24 2.28 -10.62
CA PRO A 81 4.24 1.81 -9.24
C PRO A 81 4.35 2.96 -8.25
N ARG A 82 3.88 2.71 -7.04
CA ARG A 82 4.15 3.57 -5.88
C ARG A 82 5.67 3.75 -5.72
N TRP A 83 6.05 4.95 -5.27
CA TRP A 83 7.42 5.38 -4.97
C TRP A 83 8.33 5.56 -6.17
N TYR A 84 7.86 5.32 -7.40
CA TYR A 84 8.63 5.64 -8.60
C TYR A 84 9.00 7.12 -8.62
N VAL A 85 10.27 7.39 -8.91
CA VAL A 85 10.79 8.74 -9.01
C VAL A 85 10.78 9.21 -10.46
N THR A 86 10.18 10.38 -10.68
CA THR A 86 10.13 11.08 -11.97
C THR A 86 10.76 12.47 -11.82
N ASP A 87 11.45 12.92 -12.87
CA ASP A 87 12.10 14.23 -12.96
C ASP A 87 11.42 15.17 -13.96
N PHE A 88 10.30 14.72 -14.56
CA PHE A 88 9.57 15.42 -15.61
C PHE A 88 10.48 15.90 -16.75
N ALA A 89 11.54 15.15 -17.06
CA ALA A 89 12.48 15.48 -18.14
C ALA A 89 11.81 15.58 -19.51
N SER A 90 10.70 14.87 -19.70
CA SER A 90 9.86 14.89 -20.90
C SER A 90 9.06 16.18 -21.09
N VAL A 91 8.97 17.04 -20.06
CA VAL A 91 8.31 18.34 -20.16
C VAL A 91 9.30 19.38 -20.70
N PRO A 92 8.92 20.16 -21.74
CA PRO A 92 9.79 21.19 -22.31
C PRO A 92 10.32 22.19 -21.28
N TRP A 93 11.53 22.70 -21.52
CA TRP A 93 12.26 23.61 -20.62
C TRP A 93 11.48 24.88 -20.23
N TYR A 94 10.66 25.43 -21.12
CA TYR A 94 9.81 26.60 -20.83
C TYR A 94 8.63 26.25 -19.92
N GLY A 95 8.24 24.97 -19.85
CA GLY A 95 7.22 24.46 -18.95
C GLY A 95 7.76 24.18 -17.56
N GLN A 96 9.05 23.81 -17.41
CA GLN A 96 9.65 23.33 -16.16
C GLN A 96 9.52 24.29 -14.95
N GLY A 97 9.51 25.61 -15.19
CA GLY A 97 9.31 26.60 -14.12
C GLY A 97 7.87 26.70 -13.59
N PHE A 98 6.88 26.28 -14.39
CA PHE A 98 5.44 26.37 -14.10
C PHE A 98 4.76 25.00 -14.16
N ILE A 99 5.50 23.91 -14.03
CA ILE A 99 4.88 22.58 -13.92
C ILE A 99 4.16 22.55 -12.58
N GLU A 100 2.85 22.70 -12.64
CA GLU A 100 1.97 22.22 -11.60
C GLU A 100 2.18 20.71 -11.53
N PRO A 101 2.67 20.13 -10.41
CA PRO A 101 2.88 18.69 -10.30
C PRO A 101 1.59 17.89 -10.53
N GLN A 102 0.43 18.54 -10.35
CA GLN A 102 -0.89 17.97 -10.60
C GLN A 102 -1.42 18.20 -12.03
N GLY A 103 -0.70 18.98 -12.83
CA GLY A 103 -1.12 19.46 -14.13
C GLY A 103 -1.24 18.34 -15.17
N PRO A 104 -2.03 18.56 -16.23
CA PRO A 104 -2.21 17.60 -17.32
C PRO A 104 -0.92 17.05 -17.92
N THR A 105 0.08 17.91 -18.12
CA THR A 105 1.37 17.54 -18.70
C THR A 105 2.20 16.69 -17.75
N ALA A 106 2.19 17.00 -16.44
CA ALA A 106 2.91 16.22 -15.42
C ALA A 106 2.38 14.77 -15.36
N ARG A 107 1.05 14.61 -15.41
CA ARG A 107 0.39 13.29 -15.44
C ARG A 107 0.81 12.45 -16.65
N ALA A 108 0.94 13.08 -17.82
CA ALA A 108 1.43 12.39 -19.00
C ALA A 108 2.93 12.05 -18.89
N ALA A 109 3.74 12.95 -18.33
CA ALA A 109 5.18 12.77 -18.13
C ALA A 109 5.47 11.58 -17.20
N ILE A 110 4.70 11.39 -16.13
CA ILE A 110 4.81 10.22 -15.23
C ILE A 110 4.76 8.89 -16.02
N VAL A 111 3.80 8.78 -16.94
CA VAL A 111 3.62 7.58 -17.76
C VAL A 111 4.78 7.41 -18.75
N HIS A 112 5.22 8.51 -19.36
CA HIS A 112 6.35 8.50 -20.32
C HIS A 112 7.67 8.11 -19.66
N ASP A 113 8.03 8.78 -18.56
CA ASP A 113 9.25 8.52 -17.79
C ASP A 113 9.28 7.06 -17.32
N TRP A 114 8.14 6.51 -16.87
CA TRP A 114 8.03 5.11 -16.50
C TRP A 114 8.33 4.16 -17.67
N LEU A 115 7.74 4.40 -18.85
CA LEU A 115 7.99 3.58 -20.04
C LEU A 115 9.46 3.67 -20.48
N TYR A 116 10.09 4.82 -20.30
CA TYR A 116 11.51 5.04 -20.54
C TYR A 116 12.40 4.29 -19.55
N ALA A 117 12.05 4.31 -18.26
CA ALA A 117 12.77 3.58 -17.21
C ALA A 117 12.66 2.06 -17.38
N VAL A 118 11.51 1.56 -17.87
CA VAL A 118 11.34 0.16 -18.26
C VAL A 118 12.22 -0.16 -19.47
N GLY A 119 12.20 0.69 -20.51
CA GLY A 119 13.12 0.59 -21.63
C GLY A 119 12.88 -0.63 -22.53
N GLU A 120 11.60 -0.99 -22.80
CA GLU A 120 11.24 -2.13 -23.64
C GLU A 120 11.89 -2.03 -25.06
N PRO A 121 12.75 -2.98 -25.47
CA PRO A 121 13.51 -2.85 -26.72
C PRO A 121 12.64 -2.56 -27.95
N GLY A 122 12.99 -1.50 -28.69
CA GLY A 122 12.26 -1.09 -29.90
C GLY A 122 10.93 -0.36 -29.64
N LYS A 123 10.59 -0.03 -28.38
CA LYS A 123 9.31 0.62 -28.02
C LYS A 123 9.40 2.09 -27.66
N ARG A 124 10.56 2.73 -27.88
CA ARG A 124 10.72 4.18 -27.66
C ARG A 124 9.67 5.02 -28.39
N ALA A 125 9.52 4.82 -29.69
CA ALA A 125 8.55 5.57 -30.49
C ALA A 125 7.10 5.34 -30.02
N GLU A 126 6.81 4.15 -29.49
CA GLU A 126 5.51 3.83 -28.90
C GLU A 126 5.31 4.59 -27.58
N ALA A 127 6.33 4.66 -26.72
CA ALA A 127 6.30 5.44 -25.49
C ALA A 127 6.08 6.94 -25.77
N ASP A 128 6.76 7.50 -26.78
CA ASP A 128 6.57 8.89 -27.21
C ASP A 128 5.14 9.13 -27.74
N ALA A 129 4.58 8.18 -28.51
CA ALA A 129 3.21 8.27 -29.01
C ALA A 129 2.17 8.15 -27.88
N ILE A 130 2.42 7.30 -26.89
CA ILE A 130 1.61 7.18 -25.68
C ILE A 130 1.64 8.49 -24.88
N PHE A 131 2.79 9.16 -24.78
CA PHE A 131 2.91 10.46 -24.13
C PHE A 131 2.03 11.53 -24.79
N LEU A 132 2.05 11.63 -26.12
CA LEU A 132 1.17 12.52 -26.87
C LEU A 132 -0.31 12.25 -26.54
N ARG A 133 -0.73 10.99 -26.58
CA ARG A 133 -2.12 10.61 -26.30
C ARG A 133 -2.51 10.85 -24.85
N ALA A 134 -1.60 10.61 -23.91
CA ALA A 134 -1.81 10.88 -22.50
C ALA A 134 -2.00 12.39 -22.26
N MET A 135 -1.17 13.24 -22.88
CA MET A 135 -1.34 14.70 -22.82
C MET A 135 -2.71 15.14 -23.33
N LEU A 136 -3.12 14.65 -24.50
CA LEU A 136 -4.44 14.96 -25.07
C LEU A 136 -5.58 14.49 -24.16
N LYS A 137 -5.48 13.27 -23.61
CA LYS A 137 -6.47 12.70 -22.69
C LYS A 137 -6.61 13.52 -21.40
N TYR A 138 -5.51 14.06 -20.87
CA TYR A 138 -5.54 14.88 -19.67
C TYR A 138 -5.90 16.35 -19.93
N GLY A 139 -6.17 16.74 -21.18
CA GLY A 139 -6.65 18.08 -21.53
C GLY A 139 -5.55 19.09 -21.88
N VAL A 140 -4.33 18.64 -22.19
CA VAL A 140 -3.29 19.52 -22.76
C VAL A 140 -3.73 19.97 -24.16
N LYS A 141 -3.54 21.25 -24.48
CA LYS A 141 -3.88 21.78 -25.81
C LYS A 141 -3.10 21.02 -26.90
N PRO A 142 -3.73 20.64 -28.03
CA PRO A 142 -3.08 19.82 -29.06
C PRO A 142 -1.76 20.41 -29.58
N PHE A 143 -1.67 21.73 -29.71
CA PHE A 143 -0.43 22.40 -30.12
C PHE A 143 0.73 22.15 -29.13
N GLN A 144 0.47 22.32 -27.83
CA GLN A 144 1.47 22.11 -26.78
C GLN A 144 1.88 20.63 -26.71
N ALA A 145 0.90 19.73 -26.80
CA ALA A 145 1.13 18.30 -26.78
C ALA A 145 1.99 17.84 -27.97
N ASN A 146 1.72 18.35 -29.17
CA ASN A 146 2.53 18.06 -30.36
C ASN A 146 3.94 18.62 -30.24
N LEU A 147 4.11 19.84 -29.71
CA LEU A 147 5.44 20.42 -29.51
C LEU A 147 6.29 19.58 -28.53
N ALA A 148 5.70 19.16 -27.41
CA ALA A 148 6.34 18.27 -26.46
C ALA A 148 6.67 16.90 -27.07
N TYR A 149 5.75 16.33 -27.86
CA TYR A 149 5.97 15.08 -28.59
C TYR A 149 7.17 15.16 -29.56
N GLN A 150 7.26 16.24 -30.35
CA GLN A 150 8.38 16.42 -31.27
C GLN A 150 9.72 16.57 -30.51
N ALA A 151 9.71 17.24 -29.36
CA ALA A 151 10.88 17.38 -28.52
C ALA A 151 11.39 16.02 -27.99
N VAL A 152 10.52 15.17 -27.43
CA VAL A 152 10.92 13.84 -26.94
C VAL A 152 11.31 12.90 -28.08
N LYS A 153 10.64 13.00 -29.25
CA LYS A 153 10.94 12.16 -30.41
C LYS A 153 12.35 12.41 -30.94
N THR A 154 12.77 13.67 -30.99
CA THR A 154 14.07 14.11 -31.55
C THR A 154 15.20 14.11 -30.53
N GLY A 155 14.92 14.41 -29.25
CA GLY A 155 15.94 14.54 -28.20
C GLY A 155 15.96 13.41 -27.16
N GLY A 156 14.95 12.53 -27.15
CA GLY A 156 14.76 11.54 -26.08
C GLY A 156 15.65 10.30 -26.17
N GLU A 157 16.44 10.12 -27.22
CA GLU A 157 17.23 8.90 -27.41
C GLU A 157 18.21 8.61 -26.27
N ARG A 158 18.85 9.65 -25.73
CA ARG A 158 19.80 9.53 -24.62
C ARG A 158 19.13 9.17 -23.29
N GLY A 159 17.83 9.41 -23.17
CA GLY A 159 17.05 9.13 -21.95
C GLY A 159 16.49 7.71 -21.89
N TYR A 160 16.52 6.96 -22.98
CA TYR A 160 15.82 5.68 -23.04
C TYR A 160 16.58 4.58 -22.28
N ALA A 161 15.88 3.85 -21.41
CA ALA A 161 16.42 2.74 -20.61
C ALA A 161 17.60 3.11 -19.68
N LEU A 162 17.71 4.38 -19.27
CA LEU A 162 18.80 4.83 -18.39
C LEU A 162 18.76 4.13 -17.03
N PRO A 163 19.90 3.61 -16.52
CA PRO A 163 19.96 3.00 -15.19
C PRO A 163 19.51 3.93 -14.05
N GLY A 164 19.75 5.23 -14.20
CA GLY A 164 19.40 6.25 -13.20
C GLY A 164 17.90 6.55 -13.09
N ASP A 165 17.10 6.19 -14.10
CA ASP A 165 15.65 6.45 -14.10
C ASP A 165 14.88 5.35 -13.36
N TRP A 166 15.51 4.21 -13.10
CA TRP A 166 14.94 3.11 -12.33
C TRP A 166 15.15 3.35 -10.82
N MET A 167 14.48 4.37 -10.29
CA MET A 167 14.66 4.82 -8.91
C MET A 167 13.34 4.88 -8.14
N PHE A 168 13.40 4.49 -6.86
CA PHE A 168 12.24 4.44 -5.97
C PHE A 168 12.57 5.08 -4.62
N ILE A 169 11.76 6.04 -4.20
CA ILE A 169 11.95 6.78 -2.93
C ILE A 169 10.63 6.84 -2.19
N ASP A 170 10.63 6.34 -0.96
CA ASP A 170 9.56 6.56 0.00
C ASP A 170 9.58 8.03 0.46
N PRO A 171 8.51 8.81 0.25
CA PRO A 171 8.48 10.21 0.67
C PRO A 171 8.69 10.39 2.19
N ARG A 172 8.43 9.35 2.99
CA ARG A 172 8.64 9.34 4.45
C ARG A 172 10.09 9.09 4.87
N ARG A 173 10.94 8.61 3.96
CA ARG A 173 12.33 8.21 4.21
C ARG A 173 13.20 8.61 3.02
N GLN A 174 13.35 9.92 2.80
CA GLN A 174 14.09 10.50 1.65
C GLN A 174 15.61 10.39 1.80
N ASP A 175 16.08 10.20 3.03
CA ASP A 175 17.49 10.21 3.43
C ASP A 175 18.16 8.85 3.20
N VAL A 176 17.37 7.79 2.99
CA VAL A 176 17.85 6.41 2.82
C VAL A 176 17.57 5.95 1.40
N ARG A 177 18.63 5.51 0.70
CA ARG A 177 18.47 4.86 -0.61
C ARG A 177 17.78 3.51 -0.45
N GLN A 178 16.63 3.34 -1.09
CA GLN A 178 15.85 2.11 -1.01
C GLN A 178 16.08 1.24 -2.26
N PRO A 179 16.14 -0.09 -2.11
CA PRO A 179 16.15 -0.97 -3.26
C PRO A 179 14.81 -0.87 -3.99
N PRO A 180 14.79 -1.08 -5.33
CA PRO A 180 13.55 -1.20 -6.06
C PRO A 180 12.64 -2.27 -5.44
N PRO A 181 11.33 -2.01 -5.29
CA PRO A 181 10.41 -2.95 -4.65
C PRO A 181 10.20 -4.24 -5.45
N PHE A 182 10.54 -4.23 -6.74
CA PHE A 182 10.45 -5.38 -7.64
C PHE A 182 11.46 -5.26 -8.79
N ALA A 183 11.68 -6.37 -9.49
CA ALA A 183 12.59 -6.43 -10.64
C ALA A 183 12.04 -5.64 -11.84
N ARG A 184 12.92 -5.03 -12.64
CA ARG A 184 12.53 -4.29 -13.83
C ARG A 184 11.72 -5.19 -14.79
N PRO A 185 10.47 -4.83 -15.14
CA PRO A 185 9.68 -5.64 -16.04
C PRO A 185 10.25 -5.56 -17.46
N LYS A 186 9.99 -6.59 -18.27
CA LYS A 186 10.40 -6.59 -19.68
C LYS A 186 9.55 -5.67 -20.55
N THR A 187 8.32 -5.40 -20.11
CA THR A 187 7.32 -4.60 -20.84
C THR A 187 6.70 -3.58 -19.91
N GLY A 188 6.38 -2.41 -20.48
CA GLY A 188 5.72 -1.33 -19.75
C GLY A 188 4.22 -1.55 -19.51
N ALA A 189 3.61 -2.51 -20.22
CA ALA A 189 2.20 -2.84 -20.08
C ALA A 189 1.99 -3.99 -19.08
N VAL A 190 1.14 -3.75 -18.08
CA VAL A 190 0.72 -4.76 -17.11
C VAL A 190 -0.38 -5.66 -17.69
N ARG A 191 -1.22 -5.09 -18.57
CA ARG A 191 -2.35 -5.78 -19.21
C ARG A 191 -2.66 -5.15 -20.56
N ILE A 192 -3.35 -5.91 -21.43
CA ILE A 192 -3.96 -5.38 -22.65
C ILE A 192 -5.49 -5.41 -22.49
N MET A 193 -6.12 -4.25 -22.68
CA MET A 193 -7.57 -4.03 -22.62
C MET A 193 -7.97 -3.23 -23.87
N PRO A 194 -8.53 -3.87 -24.91
CA PRO A 194 -8.91 -3.19 -26.15
C PRO A 194 -9.81 -1.98 -25.89
N ARG A 195 -9.42 -0.82 -26.44
CA ARG A 195 -10.13 0.47 -26.24
C ARG A 195 -10.38 0.83 -24.78
N CYS A 196 -9.57 0.31 -23.85
CA CYS A 196 -9.70 0.53 -22.41
C CYS A 196 -11.07 0.15 -21.81
N GLN A 197 -11.81 -0.75 -22.45
CA GLN A 197 -13.14 -1.14 -21.99
C GLN A 197 -13.08 -1.82 -20.61
N GLY A 198 -13.82 -1.27 -19.64
CA GLY A 198 -13.85 -1.78 -18.26
C GLY A 198 -12.65 -1.39 -17.41
N PHE A 199 -11.76 -0.53 -17.90
CA PHE A 199 -10.59 -0.08 -17.14
C PHE A 199 -10.97 0.66 -15.86
N GLU A 200 -11.86 1.65 -15.94
CA GLU A 200 -12.29 2.41 -14.76
C GLU A 200 -13.01 1.53 -13.74
N ALA A 201 -13.88 0.62 -14.20
CA ALA A 201 -14.54 -0.35 -13.35
C ALA A 201 -13.53 -1.26 -12.62
N LEU A 202 -12.48 -1.71 -13.31
CA LEU A 202 -11.39 -2.49 -12.72
C LEU A 202 -10.65 -1.70 -11.62
N ILE A 203 -10.37 -0.41 -11.85
CA ILE A 203 -9.73 0.43 -10.82
C ILE A 203 -10.67 0.63 -9.63
N GLN A 204 -11.97 0.80 -9.88
CA GLN A 204 -12.99 0.93 -8.83
C GLN A 204 -13.15 -0.33 -7.98
N THR A 205 -12.85 -1.54 -8.49
CA THR A 205 -12.83 -2.75 -7.67
C THR A 205 -11.66 -2.80 -6.69
N GLY A 206 -10.75 -1.82 -6.72
CA GLY A 206 -9.53 -1.81 -5.92
C GLY A 206 -8.42 -2.70 -6.48
N TRP A 207 -8.45 -3.03 -7.77
CA TRP A 207 -7.37 -3.76 -8.42
C TRP A 207 -6.05 -2.98 -8.35
N ARG A 208 -4.95 -3.69 -8.12
CA ARG A 208 -3.59 -3.13 -8.03
C ARG A 208 -2.65 -3.96 -8.88
N ALA A 209 -1.74 -3.31 -9.58
CA ALA A 209 -0.75 -3.99 -10.40
C ALA A 209 0.44 -4.49 -9.57
N TYR A 210 0.79 -3.75 -8.51
CA TYR A 210 1.96 -4.07 -7.68
C TYR A 210 1.54 -4.39 -6.24
N PRO A 211 2.23 -5.33 -5.59
CA PRO A 211 1.96 -5.66 -4.20
C PRO A 211 2.35 -4.49 -3.29
N LEU A 212 1.55 -4.22 -2.26
CA LEU A 212 1.98 -3.33 -1.19
C LEU A 212 2.94 -4.03 -0.24
N PRO A 213 3.92 -3.31 0.32
CA PRO A 213 4.62 -3.79 1.50
C PRO A 213 3.58 -4.10 2.57
N ARG A 214 3.57 -5.34 3.06
CA ARG A 214 2.65 -5.73 4.14
C ARG A 214 3.00 -4.87 5.37
N PRO A 215 2.01 -4.22 6.02
CA PRO A 215 2.29 -3.57 7.29
C PRO A 215 2.79 -4.63 8.26
N VAL A 216 3.94 -4.38 8.91
CA VAL A 216 4.40 -5.22 10.00
C VAL A 216 3.45 -4.97 11.17
N ILE A 217 2.54 -5.90 11.41
CA ILE A 217 1.65 -5.83 12.56
C ILE A 217 2.48 -6.25 13.78
N ALA A 218 2.92 -5.27 14.58
CA ALA A 218 3.40 -5.52 15.92
C ALA A 218 2.19 -5.80 16.83
N ALA A 219 1.65 -7.01 16.75
CA ALA A 219 0.61 -7.43 17.69
C ALA A 219 1.27 -7.63 19.06
N PRO A 220 0.77 -6.98 20.15
CA PRO A 220 1.25 -7.30 21.48
C PRO A 220 0.99 -8.79 21.79
N PRO A 221 1.83 -9.44 22.61
CA PRO A 221 1.59 -10.82 22.98
C PRO A 221 0.20 -10.97 23.64
N PRO A 222 -0.50 -12.10 23.41
CA PRO A 222 -1.82 -12.31 24.01
C PRO A 222 -1.70 -12.26 25.53
N VAL A 223 -2.44 -11.37 26.16
CA VAL A 223 -2.52 -11.28 27.61
C VAL A 223 -3.53 -12.33 28.08
N THR A 224 -3.06 -13.35 28.77
CA THR A 224 -3.95 -14.31 29.43
C THR A 224 -4.29 -13.77 30.81
N THR A 225 -5.50 -13.23 30.98
CA THR A 225 -6.00 -12.85 32.29
C THR A 225 -6.69 -14.07 32.91
N THR A 226 -6.12 -14.58 33.99
CA THR A 226 -6.79 -15.61 34.81
C THR A 226 -7.67 -14.89 35.81
N ARG A 227 -8.99 -14.98 35.65
CA ARG A 227 -9.93 -14.50 36.68
C ARG A 227 -10.08 -15.57 37.74
N THR A 228 -9.95 -15.17 38.99
CA THR A 228 -10.15 -16.03 40.15
C THR A 228 -11.47 -15.68 40.83
N PRO A 229 -12.15 -16.63 41.51
CA PRO A 229 -13.43 -16.35 42.17
C PRO A 229 -13.38 -15.22 43.21
N ILE A 230 -12.20 -14.91 43.75
CA ILE A 230 -11.99 -13.81 44.71
C ILE A 230 -12.11 -12.43 44.04
N ASP A 231 -11.90 -12.34 42.73
CA ASP A 231 -11.99 -11.08 41.97
C ASP A 231 -13.45 -10.59 41.88
N ASP A 232 -14.41 -11.52 41.74
CA ASP A 232 -15.85 -11.21 41.73
C ASP A 232 -16.33 -10.72 43.10
N VAL A 233 -15.76 -11.25 44.17
CA VAL A 233 -16.01 -10.78 45.55
C VAL A 233 -15.41 -9.40 45.75
N ARG A 234 -14.18 -9.17 45.25
CA ARG A 234 -13.48 -7.89 45.37
C ARG A 234 -14.22 -6.76 44.65
N ALA A 235 -14.81 -7.03 43.49
CA ALA A 235 -15.63 -6.08 42.73
C ALA A 235 -16.94 -5.69 43.44
N ARG A 236 -17.45 -6.52 44.37
CA ARG A 236 -18.68 -6.26 45.14
C ARG A 236 -18.42 -5.55 46.47
N LEU A 237 -17.16 -5.37 46.87
CA LEU A 237 -16.80 -4.65 48.09
C LEU A 237 -16.83 -3.13 47.84
N PRO A 238 -17.35 -2.32 48.78
CA PRO A 238 -17.51 -0.86 48.61
C PRO A 238 -16.19 -0.08 48.47
N TRP A 239 -15.04 -0.76 48.58
CA TRP A 239 -13.69 -0.19 48.48
C TRP A 239 -12.84 -0.81 47.36
N GLY A 240 -13.39 -1.75 46.59
CA GLY A 240 -12.66 -2.63 45.67
C GLY A 240 -12.66 -2.16 44.22
N GLY A 241 -11.96 -1.06 43.93
CA GLY A 241 -11.52 -0.71 42.58
C GLY A 241 -10.00 -0.73 42.53
N ASP A 242 -9.42 -1.51 41.62
CA ASP A 242 -7.96 -1.66 41.46
C ASP A 242 -7.31 -0.28 41.22
N LYS A 243 -6.61 0.25 42.24
CA LYS A 243 -5.67 1.36 42.08
C LYS A 243 -4.36 0.79 41.53
N LYS A 244 -4.30 0.50 40.23
CA LYS A 244 -3.02 0.22 39.56
C LYS A 244 -2.81 1.23 38.43
N LYS A 245 -1.77 2.05 38.63
CA LYS A 245 -1.14 2.92 37.61
C LYS A 245 -0.47 2.08 36.54
#